data_AF-A0A8J2PJY6-F1
#
_entry.id   AF-A0A8J2PJY6-F1
#
_cell.length_a   1.000
_cell.length_b   1.000
_cell.length_c   1.000
_cell.angle_alpha   90.00
_cell.angle_beta   90.00
_cell.angle_gamma   90.00
#
_symmetry.space_group_name_H-M   'P 1'
#
loop_
_entity.id
_entity.type
_entity.pdbx_description
1 polymer ?
#
loop_
_entity_poly.entity_id
_entity_poly.type
_entity_poly.pdbx_seq_one_letter_code
_entity_poly.pdbx_strand_id
1 'polypeptide(L)'
;MKFAELECLLGDLDRARAIYELAVTQPRLDMPEILWKTYIDFEVELGETDRARELYYRLLERTQHVKVWLSLSQFELSIADENSTTKARRVFEKANEQLRNQDKEERLMLLEGWKVFEIEHGDEESINKVNQKMPKRIKKRRKVETADGTEAGWEEYFDYIFPEDESARPNLKLLAMAKMWKKKKEDETEVSKDAEDDE
;
A
#
# COMPACT_ATOMS: atom_id res chain seq x y z
N MET A 1 -21.01 18.76 8.85
CA MET A 1 -19.86 19.02 9.73
C MET A 1 -20.24 20.02 10.83
N LYS A 2 -20.40 21.33 10.54
CA LYS A 2 -20.78 22.33 11.57
C LYS A 2 -21.99 22.00 12.46
N PHE A 3 -23.03 21.36 11.92
CA PHE A 3 -24.19 20.93 12.71
C PHE A 3 -23.87 19.74 13.62
N ALA A 4 -23.03 18.80 13.19
CA ALA A 4 -22.63 17.67 14.03
C ALA A 4 -21.71 18.16 15.16
N GLU A 5 -20.73 19.02 14.85
CA GLU A 5 -19.87 19.67 15.85
C GLU A 5 -20.67 20.44 16.91
N LEU A 6 -21.72 21.16 16.49
CA LEU A 6 -22.59 21.88 17.41
C LEU A 6 -23.37 20.94 18.35
N GLU A 7 -23.91 19.83 17.84
CA GLU A 7 -24.61 18.84 18.69
C GLU A 7 -23.64 18.13 19.65
N CYS A 8 -22.39 17.88 19.24
CA CYS A 8 -21.33 17.40 20.14
C CYS A 8 -21.08 18.39 21.29
N LEU A 9 -20.99 19.69 20.99
CA LEU A 9 -20.82 20.73 22.02
C LEU A 9 -22.03 20.84 22.96
N LEU A 10 -23.22 20.49 22.48
CA LEU A 10 -24.45 20.43 23.28
C LEU A 10 -24.59 19.11 24.07
N GLY A 11 -23.68 18.15 23.86
CA GLY A 11 -23.66 16.85 24.53
C GLY A 11 -24.61 15.81 23.93
N ASP A 12 -25.25 16.09 22.81
CA ASP A 12 -26.17 15.16 22.13
C ASP A 12 -25.42 14.32 21.08
N LEU A 13 -24.69 13.31 21.59
CA LEU A 13 -23.84 12.44 20.77
C LEU A 13 -24.66 11.57 19.79
N ASP A 14 -25.85 11.14 20.18
CA ASP A 14 -26.70 10.30 19.34
C ASP A 14 -27.23 11.08 18.14
N ARG A 15 -27.57 12.36 18.35
CA ARG A 15 -27.96 13.24 17.27
C ARG A 15 -26.79 13.59 16.35
N ALA A 16 -25.60 13.84 16.90
CA ALA A 16 -24.40 14.06 16.11
C ALA A 16 -24.09 12.86 15.19
N ARG A 17 -24.19 11.63 15.71
CA ARG A 17 -24.03 10.38 14.93
C ARG A 17 -25.07 10.25 13.82
N ALA A 18 -26.33 10.52 14.13
CA ALA A 18 -27.39 10.46 13.11
C ALA A 18 -27.14 11.44 11.96
N ILE A 19 -26.58 12.62 12.25
CA ILE A 19 -26.19 13.60 11.23
C ILE A 19 -25.04 13.07 10.38
N TYR A 20 -24.01 12.46 10.99
CA TYR A 20 -22.89 11.86 10.27
C TYR A 20 -23.32 10.68 9.38
N GLU A 21 -24.12 9.75 9.89
CA GLU A 21 -24.64 8.62 9.12
C GLU A 21 -25.52 9.06 7.94
N LEU A 22 -26.39 10.05 8.17
CA LEU A 22 -27.19 10.63 7.10
C LEU A 22 -26.29 11.22 6.02
N ALA A 23 -25.27 11.99 6.42
CA ALA A 23 -24.35 12.61 5.47
C ALA A 23 -23.57 11.57 4.66
N VAL A 24 -23.05 10.52 5.29
CA VAL A 24 -22.26 9.46 4.62
C VAL A 24 -23.10 8.62 3.64
N THR A 25 -24.41 8.55 3.88
CA THR A 25 -25.35 7.86 3.00
C THR A 25 -25.70 8.68 1.75
N GLN A 26 -25.60 10.01 1.80
CA GLN A 26 -25.94 10.88 0.67
C GLN A 26 -24.84 10.85 -0.41
N PRO A 27 -25.13 10.36 -1.63
CA PRO A 27 -24.15 10.31 -2.72
C PRO A 27 -23.79 11.68 -3.31
N ARG A 28 -24.56 12.73 -2.97
CA ARG A 28 -24.50 14.07 -3.56
C ARG A 28 -23.57 15.06 -2.85
N LEU A 29 -22.85 14.62 -1.82
CA LEU A 29 -21.93 15.51 -1.12
C LEU A 29 -20.58 15.55 -1.84
N ASP A 30 -20.14 16.76 -2.19
CA ASP A 30 -18.92 17.05 -2.97
C ASP A 30 -17.60 16.58 -2.31
N MET A 31 -17.61 16.17 -1.04
CA MET A 31 -16.40 15.80 -0.30
C MET A 31 -16.59 14.57 0.59
N PRO A 32 -16.69 13.36 0.00
CA PRO A 32 -16.82 12.14 0.77
C PRO A 32 -15.61 11.90 1.69
N GLU A 33 -14.37 12.14 1.23
CA GLU A 33 -13.15 11.87 2.01
C GLU A 33 -13.09 12.66 3.33
N ILE A 34 -13.35 13.97 3.29
CA ILE A 34 -13.30 14.82 4.48
C ILE A 34 -14.41 14.44 5.46
N LEU A 35 -15.60 14.11 4.95
CA LEU A 35 -16.71 13.67 5.77
C LEU A 35 -16.38 12.37 6.53
N TRP A 36 -15.83 11.37 5.84
CA TRP A 36 -15.43 10.12 6.48
C TRP A 36 -14.34 10.35 7.53
N LYS A 37 -13.32 11.16 7.20
CA LYS A 37 -12.26 11.51 8.16
C LYS A 37 -12.84 12.14 9.43
N THR A 38 -13.69 13.17 9.29
CA THR A 38 -14.28 13.85 10.45
C THR A 38 -15.19 12.94 11.28
N TYR A 39 -15.90 12.01 10.64
CA TYR A 39 -16.73 11.05 11.36
C TYR A 39 -15.90 10.01 12.12
N ILE A 40 -14.84 9.51 11.49
CA ILE A 40 -13.88 8.61 12.15
C ILE A 40 -13.21 9.32 13.33
N ASP A 41 -12.66 10.52 13.11
CA ASP A 41 -12.02 11.32 14.16
C ASP A 41 -12.98 11.54 15.35
N PHE A 42 -14.26 11.82 15.07
CA PHE A 42 -15.30 11.96 16.09
C PHE A 42 -15.49 10.69 16.94
N GLU A 43 -15.62 9.50 16.34
CA GLU A 43 -15.76 8.26 17.13
C GLU A 43 -14.46 7.91 17.88
N VAL A 44 -13.29 8.25 17.32
CA VAL A 44 -12.00 8.08 17.99
C VAL A 44 -11.88 9.00 19.21
N GLU A 45 -12.29 10.27 19.10
CA GLU A 45 -12.31 11.23 20.21
C GLU A 45 -13.25 10.81 21.34
N LEU A 46 -14.35 10.13 21.02
CA LEU A 46 -15.26 9.55 21.99
C LEU A 46 -14.74 8.25 22.63
N GLY A 47 -13.64 7.69 22.11
CA GLY A 47 -13.08 6.41 22.56
C GLY A 47 -13.83 5.18 22.05
N GLU A 48 -14.76 5.34 21.10
CA GLU A 48 -15.59 4.28 20.53
C GLU A 48 -14.83 3.54 19.42
N THR A 49 -13.78 2.82 19.82
CA THR A 49 -12.82 2.21 18.89
C THR A 49 -13.45 1.17 17.94
N ASP A 50 -14.46 0.43 18.40
CA ASP A 50 -15.14 -0.57 17.58
C ASP A 50 -15.93 0.09 16.44
N ARG A 51 -16.62 1.20 16.73
CA ARG A 51 -17.35 1.96 15.70
C ARG A 51 -16.39 2.62 14.72
N ALA A 52 -15.31 3.22 15.21
CA ALA A 52 -14.28 3.78 14.35
C ALA A 52 -13.71 2.73 13.38
N ARG A 53 -13.48 1.50 13.86
CA ARG A 53 -13.02 0.37 13.03
C ARG A 53 -14.05 -0.02 11.96
N GLU A 54 -15.32 -0.09 12.32
CA GLU A 54 -16.40 -0.34 11.35
C GLU A 54 -16.46 0.73 10.26
N LEU A 55 -16.30 2.00 10.63
CA LEU A 55 -16.27 3.12 9.67
C LEU A 55 -15.09 3.03 8.71
N TYR A 56 -13.90 2.66 9.20
CA TYR A 56 -12.74 2.41 8.32
C TYR A 56 -13.01 1.29 7.32
N TYR A 57 -13.59 0.17 7.74
CA TYR A 57 -13.90 -0.93 6.81
C TYR A 57 -14.98 -0.54 5.79
N ARG A 58 -16.04 0.17 6.20
CA ARG A 58 -17.06 0.70 5.27
C ARG A 58 -16.46 1.67 4.24
N LEU A 59 -15.50 2.50 4.66
CA LEU A 59 -14.78 3.39 3.75
C LEU A 59 -13.92 2.60 2.76
N LEU A 60 -13.19 1.59 3.24
CA LEU A 60 -12.35 0.74 2.40
C LEU A 60 -13.14 -0.05 1.36
N GLU A 61 -14.36 -0.49 1.68
CA GLU A 61 -15.26 -1.12 0.71
C GLU A 61 -15.64 -0.20 -0.45
N ARG A 62 -15.68 1.12 -0.22
CA ARG A 62 -16.07 2.12 -1.22
C ARG A 62 -14.91 2.62 -2.07
N THR A 63 -13.77 2.95 -1.44
CA THR A 63 -12.72 3.73 -2.13
C THR A 63 -11.39 3.00 -2.27
N GLN A 64 -11.15 1.91 -1.51
CA GLN A 64 -9.93 1.08 -1.54
C GLN A 64 -8.58 1.86 -1.57
N HIS A 65 -8.55 3.13 -1.17
CA HIS A 65 -7.35 3.96 -1.27
C HIS A 65 -6.28 3.60 -0.24
N VAL A 66 -5.01 3.63 -0.65
CA VAL A 66 -3.87 3.37 0.24
C VAL A 66 -3.83 4.26 1.49
N LYS A 67 -4.23 5.53 1.37
CA LYS A 67 -4.22 6.46 2.52
C LYS A 67 -5.15 5.99 3.65
N VAL A 68 -6.26 5.34 3.32
CA VAL A 68 -7.20 4.80 4.31
C VAL A 68 -6.59 3.60 5.01
N TRP A 69 -5.89 2.72 4.28
CA TRP A 69 -5.14 1.61 4.86
C TRP A 69 -4.06 2.08 5.84
N LEU A 70 -3.28 3.09 5.46
CA LEU A 70 -2.26 3.68 6.33
C LEU A 70 -2.86 4.28 7.61
N SER A 71 -3.97 5.02 7.46
CA SER A 71 -4.70 5.61 8.59
C SER A 71 -5.27 4.54 9.52
N LEU A 72 -5.83 3.45 8.97
CA LEU A 72 -6.33 2.32 9.77
C LEU A 72 -5.19 1.62 10.53
N SER A 73 -4.04 1.39 9.90
CA SER A 73 -2.87 0.82 10.58
C SER A 73 -2.39 1.71 11.73
N GLN A 74 -2.33 3.02 11.53
CA GLN A 74 -1.98 3.99 12.58
C GLN A 74 -3.02 4.02 13.70
N PHE A 75 -4.31 3.94 13.35
CA PHE A 75 -5.39 3.88 14.32
C PHE A 75 -5.29 2.64 15.22
N GLU A 76 -5.12 1.43 14.65
CA GLU A 76 -4.95 0.21 15.45
C GLU A 76 -3.75 0.29 16.39
N LEU A 77 -2.71 1.00 15.98
CA LEU A 77 -1.52 1.26 16.79
C LEU A 77 -1.82 2.23 17.95
N SER A 78 -2.60 3.28 17.70
CA SER A 78 -2.97 4.28 18.71
C SER A 78 -3.84 3.75 19.86
N ILE A 79 -4.55 2.64 19.66
CA ILE A 79 -5.37 2.00 20.71
C ILE A 79 -4.49 1.45 21.85
N ALA A 80 -3.17 1.27 21.61
CA ALA A 80 -2.18 0.84 22.61
C ALA A 80 -2.54 -0.47 23.35
N ASP A 81 -3.24 -1.38 22.68
CA ASP A 81 -3.54 -2.73 23.14
C ASP A 81 -2.30 -3.64 22.98
N GLU A 82 -2.20 -4.73 23.76
CA GLU A 82 -1.10 -5.71 23.67
C GLU A 82 -0.99 -6.32 22.26
N ASN A 83 -2.12 -6.37 21.54
CA ASN A 83 -2.21 -6.88 20.18
C ASN A 83 -2.19 -5.79 19.10
N SER A 84 -1.99 -4.52 19.45
CA SER A 84 -2.01 -3.38 18.52
C SER A 84 -1.04 -3.55 17.35
N THR A 85 0.22 -3.89 17.62
CA THR A 85 1.24 -4.16 16.60
C THR A 85 0.83 -5.31 15.67
N THR A 86 0.27 -6.39 16.23
CA THR A 86 -0.18 -7.54 15.44
C THR A 86 -1.39 -7.19 14.56
N LYS A 87 -2.33 -6.40 15.08
CA LYS A 87 -3.49 -5.91 14.33
C LYS A 87 -3.05 -4.98 13.19
N ALA A 88 -2.19 -4.01 13.47
CA ALA A 88 -1.64 -3.11 12.46
C ALA A 88 -0.89 -3.88 11.35
N ARG A 89 -0.07 -4.89 11.71
CA ARG A 89 0.61 -5.75 10.74
C ARG A 89 -0.37 -6.51 9.85
N ARG A 90 -1.45 -7.07 10.41
CA ARG A 90 -2.53 -7.70 9.63
C ARG A 90 -3.21 -6.74 8.66
N VAL A 91 -3.38 -5.48 9.05
CA VAL A 91 -3.94 -4.44 8.17
C VAL A 91 -3.01 -4.22 6.97
N PHE A 92 -1.69 -4.09 7.18
CA PHE A 92 -0.72 -3.98 6.09
C PHE A 92 -0.69 -5.21 5.18
N GLU A 93 -0.76 -6.42 5.73
CA GLU A 93 -0.84 -7.66 4.96
C GLU A 93 -2.06 -7.68 4.05
N LYS A 94 -3.25 -7.42 4.61
CA LYS A 94 -4.52 -7.37 3.87
C LYS A 94 -4.51 -6.28 2.80
N ALA A 95 -3.97 -5.10 3.13
CA ALA A 95 -3.84 -4.00 2.20
C ALA A 95 -2.92 -4.37 1.01
N ASN A 96 -1.79 -5.02 1.27
CA ASN A 96 -0.85 -5.41 0.22
C ASN A 96 -1.46 -6.48 -0.71
N GLU A 97 -2.27 -7.40 -0.18
CA GLU A 97 -2.99 -8.38 -1.01
C GLU A 97 -4.03 -7.71 -1.91
N GLN A 98 -4.81 -6.77 -1.38
CA GLN A 98 -5.82 -6.06 -2.17
C GLN A 98 -5.21 -5.14 -3.23
N LEU A 99 -4.10 -4.47 -2.91
CA LEU A 99 -3.42 -3.57 -3.84
C LEU A 99 -2.60 -4.29 -4.92
N ARG A 100 -2.53 -5.63 -4.93
CA ARG A 100 -1.77 -6.39 -5.96
C ARG A 100 -2.20 -6.08 -7.39
N ASN A 101 -3.50 -5.87 -7.59
CA ASN A 101 -4.11 -5.62 -8.91
C ASN A 101 -4.47 -4.14 -9.13
N GLN A 102 -4.08 -3.27 -8.20
CA GLN A 102 -4.37 -1.83 -8.21
C GLN A 102 -3.16 -1.06 -8.75
N ASP A 103 -3.15 0.26 -8.55
CA ASP A 103 -2.02 1.11 -8.91
C ASP A 103 -0.74 0.68 -8.15
N LYS A 104 0.35 0.54 -8.90
CA LYS A 104 1.66 0.16 -8.38
C LYS A 104 2.26 1.24 -7.49
N GLU A 105 1.97 2.51 -7.77
CA GLU A 105 2.44 3.63 -6.94
C GLU A 105 1.77 3.59 -5.56
N GLU A 106 0.47 3.31 -5.51
CA GLU A 106 -0.26 3.12 -4.26
C GLU A 106 0.27 1.92 -3.47
N ARG A 107 0.52 0.79 -4.15
CA ARG A 107 1.13 -0.38 -3.51
C ARG A 107 2.53 -0.08 -2.96
N LEU A 108 3.35 0.70 -3.68
CA LEU A 108 4.65 1.13 -3.19
C LEU A 108 4.51 2.01 -1.94
N MET A 109 3.62 2.99 -1.96
CA MET A 109 3.35 3.87 -0.82
C MET A 109 2.93 3.06 0.43
N LEU A 110 2.13 2.01 0.25
CA LEU A 110 1.77 1.10 1.34
C LEU A 110 3.02 0.40 1.91
N LEU A 111 3.87 -0.16 1.06
CA LEU A 111 5.07 -0.90 1.50
C LEU A 111 6.09 0.01 2.17
N GLU A 112 6.23 1.26 1.73
CA GLU A 112 7.05 2.27 2.40
C GLU A 112 6.51 2.55 3.81
N GLY A 113 5.20 2.75 3.94
CA GLY A 113 4.54 2.91 5.24
C GLY A 113 4.71 1.68 6.14
N TRP A 114 4.58 0.47 5.58
CA TRP A 114 4.80 -0.77 6.33
C TRP A 114 6.25 -0.89 6.80
N LYS A 115 7.22 -0.54 5.97
CA LYS A 115 8.63 -0.55 6.35
C LYS A 115 8.91 0.41 7.52
N VAL A 116 8.37 1.63 7.48
CA VAL A 116 8.49 2.59 8.59
C VAL A 116 7.89 2.02 9.87
N PHE A 117 6.70 1.42 9.77
CA PHE A 117 6.05 0.75 10.91
C PHE A 117 6.93 -0.35 11.52
N GLU A 118 7.52 -1.24 10.72
CA GLU A 118 8.38 -2.32 11.22
C GLU A 118 9.71 -1.78 11.77
N ILE A 119 10.23 -0.66 11.26
CA ILE A 119 11.41 0.00 11.84
C ILE A 119 11.12 0.53 13.25
N GLU A 120 9.92 1.09 13.46
CA GLU A 120 9.54 1.70 14.72
C GLU A 120 9.04 0.69 15.77
N HIS A 121 8.33 -0.36 15.34
CA HIS A 121 7.59 -1.26 16.22
C HIS A 121 7.91 -2.75 16.02
N GLY A 122 8.68 -3.09 15.00
CA GLY A 122 9.01 -4.45 14.59
C GLY A 122 10.41 -4.89 15.00
N ASP A 123 10.93 -5.88 14.28
CA ASP A 123 12.26 -6.45 14.45
C ASP A 123 13.00 -6.54 13.12
N GLU A 124 14.28 -6.88 13.17
CA GLU A 124 15.11 -6.97 11.96
C GLU A 124 14.57 -8.01 10.97
N GLU A 125 13.96 -9.08 11.47
CA GLU A 125 13.33 -10.10 10.64
C GLU A 125 12.09 -9.55 9.90
N SER A 126 11.20 -8.83 10.58
CA SER A 126 10.02 -8.24 9.96
C SER A 126 10.38 -7.15 8.93
N ILE A 127 11.37 -6.32 9.23
CA ILE A 127 11.90 -5.32 8.29
C ILE A 127 12.43 -6.00 7.03
N ASN A 128 13.18 -7.09 7.18
CA ASN A 128 13.71 -7.85 6.06
C ASN A 128 12.60 -8.50 5.22
N LYS A 129 11.53 -9.00 5.83
CA LYS A 129 10.35 -9.50 5.12
C LYS A 129 9.68 -8.42 4.28
N VAL A 130 9.56 -7.19 4.78
CA VAL A 130 9.00 -6.07 4.00
C VAL A 130 9.95 -5.66 2.88
N ASN A 131 11.26 -5.58 3.14
CA ASN A 131 12.26 -5.27 2.11
C ASN A 131 12.23 -6.26 0.93
N GLN A 132 11.99 -7.54 1.19
CA GLN A 132 11.84 -8.55 0.13
C GLN A 132 10.61 -8.33 -0.77
N LYS A 133 9.60 -7.58 -0.30
CA LYS A 133 8.40 -7.23 -1.07
C LYS A 133 8.56 -5.94 -1.88
N MET A 134 9.57 -5.12 -1.60
CA MET A 134 9.77 -3.82 -2.24
C MET A 134 10.02 -3.96 -3.75
N PRO A 135 9.39 -3.11 -4.59
CA PRO A 135 9.56 -3.19 -6.03
C PRO A 135 10.89 -2.61 -6.50
N LYS A 136 11.32 -3.07 -7.68
CA LYS A 136 12.40 -2.44 -8.44
C LYS A 136 11.83 -1.37 -9.36
N ARG A 137 12.38 -0.16 -9.29
CA ARG A 137 12.06 0.94 -10.20
C ARG A 137 12.85 0.78 -11.50
N ILE A 138 12.15 0.74 -12.63
CA ILE A 138 12.74 0.63 -13.96
C ILE A 138 12.29 1.79 -14.85
N LYS A 139 13.13 2.18 -15.81
CA LYS A 139 12.75 3.14 -16.85
C LYS A 139 12.18 2.41 -18.05
N LYS A 140 11.00 2.82 -18.51
CA LYS A 140 10.36 2.33 -19.73
C LYS A 140 10.10 3.48 -20.69
N ARG A 141 9.89 3.14 -21.96
CA ARG A 141 9.53 4.07 -23.02
C ARG A 141 8.15 3.67 -23.53
N ARG A 142 7.19 4.59 -23.55
CA ARG A 142 5.90 4.42 -24.24
C ARG A 142 5.85 5.31 -25.47
N LYS A 143 5.15 4.86 -26.49
CA LYS A 143 4.82 5.73 -27.62
C LYS A 143 3.78 6.76 -27.16
N VAL A 144 3.97 8.01 -27.56
CA VAL A 144 3.00 9.09 -27.34
C VAL A 144 2.27 9.32 -28.65
N GLU A 145 0.94 9.29 -28.59
CA GLU A 145 0.06 9.65 -29.70
C GLU A 145 -0.51 11.05 -29.43
N THR A 146 -0.52 11.92 -30.45
CA THR A 146 -1.25 13.19 -30.39
C THR A 146 -2.76 12.96 -30.49
N ALA A 147 -3.55 13.99 -30.20
CA ALA A 147 -5.02 13.95 -30.33
C ALA A 147 -5.52 13.55 -31.73
N ASP A 148 -4.68 13.75 -32.76
CA ASP A 148 -4.96 13.38 -34.15
C ASP A 148 -4.46 11.96 -34.52
N GLY A 149 -3.98 11.19 -33.53
CA GLY A 149 -3.46 9.83 -33.72
C GLY A 149 -2.11 9.75 -34.43
N THR A 150 -1.38 10.86 -34.57
CA THR A 150 -0.03 10.87 -35.16
C THR A 150 1.03 10.56 -34.09
N GLU A 151 2.03 9.74 -34.45
CA GLU A 151 3.10 9.37 -33.52
C GLU A 151 3.93 10.62 -33.15
N ALA A 152 3.79 11.09 -31.91
CA ALA A 152 4.42 12.31 -31.41
C ALA A 152 5.79 12.06 -30.74
N GLY A 153 6.21 10.80 -30.63
CA GLY A 153 7.51 10.40 -30.11
C GLY A 153 7.44 9.34 -29.01
N TRP A 154 8.53 9.22 -28.25
CA TRP A 154 8.65 8.31 -27.11
C TRP A 154 8.70 9.11 -25.82
N GLU A 155 7.89 8.75 -24.83
CA GLU A 155 7.96 9.29 -23.47
C GLU A 155 8.60 8.27 -22.54
N GLU A 156 9.60 8.73 -21.78
CA GLU A 156 10.21 7.96 -20.70
C GLU A 156 9.33 8.05 -19.45
N TYR A 157 8.93 6.91 -18.90
CA TYR A 157 8.19 6.82 -17.64
C TYR A 157 8.83 5.78 -16.72
N PHE A 158 8.61 5.93 -15.41
CA PHE A 158 9.03 4.95 -14.43
C PHE A 158 7.95 3.89 -14.24
N ASP A 159 8.35 2.62 -14.18
CA ASP A 159 7.48 1.50 -13.84
C ASP A 159 8.09 0.74 -12.66
N TYR A 160 7.24 0.05 -11.91
CA TYR A 160 7.63 -0.72 -10.74
C TYR A 160 7.39 -2.21 -11.00
N ILE A 161 8.38 -3.04 -10.66
CA ILE A 161 8.26 -4.50 -10.73
C ILE A 161 8.39 -5.05 -9.31
N PHE A 162 7.31 -5.62 -8.79
CA PHE A 162 7.32 -6.31 -7.50
C PHE A 162 7.92 -7.71 -7.67
N PRO A 163 8.76 -8.18 -6.73
CA PRO A 163 9.40 -9.49 -6.82
C PRO A 163 8.40 -10.65 -6.97
N GLU A 164 7.25 -10.57 -6.31
CA GLU A 164 6.19 -11.58 -6.41
C GLU A 164 5.58 -11.66 -7.82
N ASP A 165 5.40 -10.52 -8.50
CA ASP A 165 4.82 -10.45 -9.84
C ASP A 165 5.78 -10.97 -10.93
N GLU A 166 7.09 -10.86 -10.69
CA GLU A 166 8.14 -11.37 -11.58
C GLU A 166 8.12 -12.91 -11.63
N SER A 167 7.84 -13.55 -10.50
CA SER A 167 7.73 -15.02 -10.37
C SER A 167 6.48 -15.61 -11.06
N ALA A 168 5.45 -14.80 -11.27
CA ALA A 168 4.20 -15.19 -11.93
C ALA A 168 4.30 -15.20 -13.46
N ARG A 169 5.34 -14.59 -14.06
CA ARG A 169 5.51 -14.51 -15.52
C ARG A 169 6.45 -15.61 -16.04
N PRO A 170 5.95 -16.61 -16.79
CA PRO A 170 6.76 -17.76 -17.23
C PRO A 170 7.94 -17.37 -18.12
N ASN A 171 7.80 -16.33 -18.95
CA ASN A 171 8.85 -15.87 -19.87
C ASN A 171 10.06 -15.27 -19.12
N LEU A 172 9.86 -14.71 -17.93
CA LEU A 172 10.92 -14.12 -17.11
C LEU A 172 11.72 -15.19 -16.35
N LYS A 173 11.08 -16.30 -15.95
CA LYS A 173 11.78 -17.47 -15.39
C LYS A 173 12.78 -18.05 -16.38
N LEU A 174 12.40 -18.15 -17.65
CA LEU A 174 13.30 -18.66 -18.70
C LEU A 174 14.52 -17.74 -18.88
N LEU A 175 14.31 -16.42 -18.87
CA LEU A 175 15.39 -15.42 -18.98
C LEU A 175 16.31 -15.41 -17.74
N ALA A 176 15.74 -15.54 -16.54
CA ALA A 176 16.49 -15.66 -15.29
C ALA A 176 17.33 -16.95 -15.25
N MET A 177 16.76 -18.08 -15.67
CA MET A 177 17.50 -19.35 -15.81
C MET A 177 18.60 -19.25 -16.88
N ALA A 178 18.36 -18.57 -18.01
CA ALA A 178 19.38 -18.34 -19.03
C ALA A 178 20.53 -17.47 -18.51
N LYS A 179 20.24 -16.44 -17.72
CA LYS A 179 21.26 -15.60 -17.08
C LYS A 179 22.08 -16.38 -16.04
N MET A 180 21.43 -17.24 -15.25
CA MET A 180 22.11 -18.14 -14.31
C MET A 180 22.98 -19.17 -15.01
N TRP A 181 22.54 -19.74 -16.14
CA TRP A 181 23.34 -20.65 -16.95
C TRP A 181 24.58 -19.97 -17.54
N LYS A 182 24.42 -18.74 -18.05
CA LYS A 182 25.55 -17.96 -18.57
C LYS A 182 26.57 -17.67 -17.47
N LYS A 183 26.11 -17.26 -16.28
CA LYS A 183 26.99 -16.99 -15.14
C LYS A 183 27.74 -18.26 -14.70
N LYS A 184 27.06 -19.41 -14.62
CA LYS A 184 27.72 -20.70 -14.34
C LYS A 184 28.81 -21.04 -15.37
N LYS A 185 28.57 -20.77 -16.65
CA LYS A 185 29.58 -20.98 -17.69
C LYS A 185 30.78 -20.03 -17.56
N GLU A 186 30.54 -18.78 -17.20
CA GLU A 186 31.60 -17.79 -16.93
C GLU A 186 32.43 -18.23 -15.71
N ASP A 187 31.78 -18.63 -14.62
CA ASP A 187 32.44 -19.15 -13.41
C ASP A 187 33.23 -20.46 -13.71
N GLU A 188 32.68 -21.39 -14.51
CA GLU A 188 33.38 -22.61 -14.94
C GLU A 188 34.59 -22.34 -15.85
N THR A 189 34.54 -21.28 -16.67
CA THR A 189 35.65 -20.89 -17.55
C THR A 189 36.72 -20.06 -16.85
N GLU A 190 36.40 -19.38 -15.75
CA GLU A 190 37.39 -18.76 -14.87
C GLU A 190 38.14 -19.83 -14.05
N VAL A 191 37.43 -20.79 -13.45
CA VAL A 191 38.04 -21.90 -12.68
C VAL A 191 38.96 -22.77 -13.55
N SER A 192 38.63 -22.97 -14.83
CA SER A 192 39.51 -23.72 -15.74
C SER A 192 40.77 -22.97 -16.15
N LYS A 193 40.74 -21.63 -16.18
CA LYS A 193 41.92 -20.81 -16.52
C LYS A 193 42.89 -20.72 -15.35
N ASP A 194 42.36 -20.55 -14.13
CA ASP A 194 43.19 -20.52 -12.92
C ASP A 194 43.90 -21.87 -12.67
N ALA A 195 43.35 -22.99 -13.17
CA ALA A 195 43.98 -24.30 -13.09
C ALA A 195 45.07 -24.56 -14.16
N GLU A 196 45.08 -23.83 -15.27
CA GLU A 196 46.11 -23.93 -16.33
C GLU A 196 47.33 -23.03 -16.07
N ASP A 197 47.19 -22.00 -15.23
CA ASP A 197 48.29 -21.09 -14.86
C ASP A 197 49.13 -21.58 -13.65
N ASP A 198 48.70 -22.68 -12.98
CA ASP A 198 49.36 -23.29 -11.81
C ASP A 198 50.14 -24.61 -12.11
N GLU A 199 50.21 -25.06 -13.39
CA GLU A 199 51.06 -26.19 -13.87
C GLU A 199 52.33 -25.73 -14.59
#